data_AF-A0A7L5C1V4-F1
#
_entry.id   AF-A0A7L5C1V4-F1
#
_cell.length_a   1.000
_cell.length_b   1.000
_cell.length_c   1.000
_cell.angle_alpha   90.00
_cell.angle_beta   90.00
_cell.angle_gamma   90.00
#
_symmetry.space_group_name_H-M   'P 1'
#
loop_
_entity.id
_entity.type
_entity.pdbx_description
1 polymer ?
#
loop_
_entity_poly.entity_id
_entity_poly.type
_entity_poly.pdbx_seq_one_letter_code
_entity_poly.pdbx_strand_id
1 'polypeptide(L)' 'MKDVFLGRPVHWLVVLALIACGWIAGGMRLHVTDFNLYVIALGLLSAAALAIVIWTTGDSEQVTRDPIEGEETE' A
#
# COMPACT_ATOMS: atom_id res chain seq x y z
N MET A 1 -5.63 -11.40 24.77
CA MET A 1 -4.48 -11.57 23.86
C MET A 1 -4.47 -10.35 22.96
N LYS A 2 -3.33 -9.70 22.71
CA LYS A 2 -3.30 -8.47 21.91
C LYS A 2 -3.82 -8.77 20.50
N ASP A 3 -4.94 -8.18 20.12
CA ASP A 3 -5.39 -8.16 18.72
C ASP A 3 -4.33 -7.40 17.92
N VAL A 4 -3.50 -8.15 17.19
CA VAL A 4 -2.48 -7.56 16.32
C VAL A 4 -3.20 -7.05 15.09
N PHE A 5 -3.35 -5.74 15.00
CA PHE A 5 -3.89 -5.07 13.83
C PHE A 5 -2.93 -5.25 12.64
N LEU A 6 -3.20 -6.26 11.80
CA LEU A 6 -2.43 -6.57 10.59
C LEU A 6 -3.10 -6.02 9.32
N GLY A 7 -4.24 -5.33 9.44
CA GLY A 7 -5.03 -4.88 8.29
C GLY A 7 -5.64 -6.03 7.47
N ARG A 8 -6.22 -5.71 6.31
CA ARG A 8 -6.86 -6.71 5.45
C ARG A 8 -5.82 -7.62 4.77
N PRO A 9 -6.09 -8.94 4.62
CA PRO A 9 -5.19 -9.85 3.90
C PRO A 9 -4.84 -9.39 2.48
N VAL A 10 -5.75 -8.70 1.80
CA VAL A 10 -5.55 -8.16 0.45
C VAL A 10 -4.44 -7.11 0.42
N HIS A 11 -4.28 -6.30 1.48
CA HIS A 11 -3.22 -5.30 1.54
C HIS A 11 -1.83 -5.95 1.61
N TRP A 12 -1.71 -7.15 2.16
CA TRP A 12 -0.45 -7.91 2.14
C TRP A 12 -0.04 -8.35 0.73
N LEU A 13 -1.00 -8.65 -0.13
CA LEU A 13 -0.71 -8.94 -1.54
C LEU A 13 -0.15 -7.71 -2.25
N VAL A 14 -0.65 -6.51 -1.92
CA VAL A 14 -0.10 -5.24 -2.43
C VAL A 14 1.35 -5.07 -1.98
N VAL A 15 1.65 -5.32 -0.70
CA VAL A 15 3.03 -5.26 -0.17
C VAL A 15 3.95 -6.23 -0.91
N LEU A 16 3.54 -7.48 -1.10
CA LEU A 16 4.32 -8.47 -1.84
C LEU A 16 4.56 -8.03 -3.29
N ALA A 17 3.56 -7.46 -3.95
CA ALA A 17 3.70 -6.92 -5.31
C ALA A 17 4.70 -5.76 -5.36
N LEU A 18 4.65 -4.83 -4.39
CA LEU A 18 5.59 -3.71 -4.29
C LEU A 18 7.03 -4.19 -4.09
N ILE A 19 7.23 -5.18 -3.21
CA ILE A 19 8.56 -5.79 -2.98
C ILE A 19 9.08 -6.42 -4.27
N ALA A 20 8.25 -7.19 -4.98
CA ALA A 20 8.65 -7.82 -6.24
C ALA A 20 9.02 -6.78 -7.31
N CYS A 21 8.20 -5.76 -7.50
CA CYS A 21 8.47 -4.65 -8.43
C CYS A 21 9.78 -3.92 -8.07
N GLY A 22 9.98 -3.61 -6.78
CA GLY A 22 11.19 -2.96 -6.30
C GLY A 22 12.45 -3.82 -6.51
N TRP A 23 12.36 -5.13 -6.27
CA TRP A 23 13.45 -6.06 -6.50
C TRP A 23 13.87 -6.12 -7.96
N ILE A 24 12.90 -6.21 -8.88
CA ILE A 24 13.14 -6.22 -10.33
C ILE A 24 13.76 -4.90 -10.77
N ALA A 25 13.18 -3.77 -10.36
CA ALA A 25 13.70 -2.44 -10.69
C ALA A 25 15.12 -2.20 -10.17
N GLY A 26 15.43 -2.73 -8.97
CA GLY A 26 16.77 -2.71 -8.38
C GLY A 26 17.75 -3.59 -9.15
N GLY A 27 17.37 -4.82 -9.51
CA GLY A 27 18.19 -5.74 -10.29
C GLY A 27 18.54 -5.21 -11.68
N MET A 28 17.59 -4.52 -12.32
CA MET A 28 17.79 -3.81 -13.59
C MET A 28 18.52 -2.46 -13.43
N ARG A 29 18.74 -2.00 -12.19
CA ARG A 29 19.33 -0.69 -11.86
C ARG A 29 18.64 0.48 -12.55
N LEU A 30 17.32 0.40 -12.73
CA LEU A 30 16.54 1.45 -13.42
C LEU A 30 16.70 2.83 -12.76
N HIS A 31 16.95 2.86 -11.45
CA HIS A 31 17.24 4.09 -10.71
C HIS A 31 18.54 4.79 -11.15
N VAL A 32 19.45 4.10 -11.86
CA VAL A 32 20.70 4.66 -12.41
C VAL A 32 20.63 4.76 -13.92
N THR A 33 20.15 3.71 -14.61
CA THR A 33 20.16 3.64 -16.08
C THR A 33 19.07 4.48 -16.71
N ASP A 34 17.88 4.53 -16.09
CA ASP A 34 16.66 5.09 -16.67
C ASP A 34 15.85 5.81 -15.59
N PHE A 35 16.46 6.82 -14.96
CA PHE A 35 15.89 7.49 -13.78
C PHE A 35 14.48 8.04 -13.99
N ASN A 36 14.21 8.67 -15.15
CA ASN A 36 12.87 9.22 -15.44
C ASN A 36 11.82 8.11 -15.52
N LEU A 37 12.15 6.99 -16.17
CA LEU A 37 11.25 5.84 -16.25
C LEU A 37 11.01 5.25 -14.85
N TYR A 38 12.08 5.11 -14.05
CA TYR A 38 12.00 4.65 -12.68
C TYR A 38 11.06 5.51 -11.82
N VAL A 39 11.20 6.84 -11.86
CA VAL A 39 10.37 7.77 -11.09
C VAL A 39 8.91 7.73 -11.54
N ILE A 40 8.64 7.70 -12.84
CA ILE A 40 7.27 7.58 -13.36
C ILE A 40 6.63 6.26 -12.93
N ALA A 41 7.35 5.15 -13.08
CA ALA A 41 6.87 3.83 -12.67
C ALA A 41 6.61 3.77 -11.16
N LEU A 42 7.50 4.35 -10.34
CA LEU A 42 7.32 4.42 -8.89
C LEU A 42 6.08 5.23 -8.50
N GLY A 43 5.84 6.37 -9.18
CA GLY A 43 4.66 7.19 -8.96
C GLY A 43 3.36 6.46 -9.31
N LEU A 44 3.32 5.82 -10.49
CA LEU A 44 2.16 5.03 -10.92
C LEU A 44 1.89 3.84 -9.99
N LEU A 45 2.94 3.13 -9.59
CA LEU A 45 2.83 2.00 -8.67
C LEU A 45 2.30 2.43 -7.30
N SER A 46 2.75 3.58 -6.81
CA SER A 46 2.29 4.17 -5.55
C SER A 46 0.82 4.59 -5.62
N ALA A 47 0.41 5.26 -6.71
CA ALA A 47 -0.98 5.63 -6.94
C ALA A 47 -1.90 4.41 -7.05
N ALA A 48 -1.46 3.36 -7.75
CA ALA A 48 -2.20 2.10 -7.87
C ALA A 48 -2.34 1.40 -6.52
N ALA A 49 -1.27 1.32 -5.73
CA ALA A 49 -1.32 0.73 -4.39
C ALA A 49 -2.30 1.49 -3.48
N LEU A 50 -2.26 2.83 -3.51
CA LEU A 50 -3.18 3.66 -2.74
C LEU A 50 -4.64 3.44 -3.18
N ALA A 51 -4.91 3.41 -4.49
CA ALA A 51 -6.24 3.17 -5.03
C ALA A 51 -6.79 1.80 -4.60
N ILE A 52 -5.95 0.75 -4.62
CA ILE A 52 -6.34 -0.58 -4.14
C ILE A 52 -6.68 -0.53 -2.66
N VAL A 53 -5.83 0.09 -1.82
CA VAL A 53 -6.07 0.17 -0.38
C VAL A 53 -7.38 0.91 -0.08
N ILE A 54 -7.59 2.09 -0.69
CA ILE A 54 -8.82 2.88 -0.51
C ILE A 54 -10.04 2.09 -0.94
N TRP A 55 -10.01 1.47 -2.13
CA TRP A 55 -11.19 0.77 -2.66
C TRP A 55 -11.51 -0.53 -1.91
N THR A 56 -10.51 -1.15 -1.29
CA THR A 56 -10.67 -2.38 -0.52
C THR A 56 -10.89 -2.15 0.97
N THR A 57 -10.82 -0.91 1.44
CA THR A 57 -11.15 -0.54 2.82
C THR A 57 -12.63 -0.17 2.89
N GLY A 58 -13.41 -0.83 3.75
CA GLY A 58 -14.82 -0.50 3.94
C GLY A 58 -15.03 0.76 4.80
N ASP A 59 -16.18 1.44 4.65
CA ASP A 59 -16.52 2.67 5.41
C ASP A 59 -16.45 2.51 6.93
N SER A 60 -16.67 1.30 7.46
CA SER A 60 -16.64 1.01 8.90
C SER A 60 -15.38 0.26 9.35
N GLU A 61 -14.38 0.10 8.47
CA GLU A 61 -13.14 -0.57 8.85
C GLU A 61 -12.14 0.40 9.46
N GLN A 62 -11.65 0.03 10.65
CA GLN A 62 -10.50 0.69 11.24
C GLN A 62 -9.32 0.65 10.25
N VAL A 63 -8.88 1.83 9.81
CA VAL A 63 -7.65 2.02 9.02
C VAL A 63 -6.43 2.11 9.93
N THR A 64 -6.63 2.64 11.13
CA THR A 64 -5.63 2.81 12.19
C THR A 64 -5.96 1.97 13.40
N ARG A 65 -4.94 1.66 14.20
CA ARG A 65 -5.10 0.89 15.45
C ARG A 65 -6.03 1.60 16.45
N ASP A 66 -5.99 2.92 16.48
CA ASP A 66 -6.86 3.72 17.34
C ASP A 66 -8.16 4.03 16.56
N PRO A 67 -9.33 3.90 17.21
CA PRO A 67 -10.61 4.29 16.60
C PRO A 67 -10.58 5.77 16.25
N ILE A 68 -11.28 6.14 15.17
CA ILE A 68 -11.48 7.54 14.83
C ILE A 68 -12.41 8.14 15.90
N GLU A 69 -11.90 9.07 16.70
CA GLU A 69 -12.69 9.78 17.70
C GLU A 69 -13.83 10.53 16.98
N GLY A 70 -15.08 10.05 17.10
CA GLY A 70 -16.25 10.67 16.48
C GLY A 70 -17.28 9.72 15.85
N GLU A 71 -17.01 8.42 15.72
CA GLU A 71 -17.98 7.41 15.19
C GLU A 71 -18.91 6.78 16.27
N GLU A 72 -19.01 7.39 17.46
CA GLU A 72 -20.05 7.03 18.43
C GLU A 72 -21.25 7.98 18.25
N THR A 73 -22.13 7.72 17.28
CA THR A 73 -23.60 7.95 17.31
C THR A 73 -24.19 7.85 15.90
N GLU A 74 -24.74 6.69 15.56
CA GLU A 74 -26.17 6.49 15.18
C GLU A 74 -26.53 5.00 15.29
#